data_AF-A0A928FE12-F1
#
_entry.id   AF-A0A928FE12-F1
#
_cell.length_a   1.000
_cell.length_b   1.000
_cell.length_c   1.000
_cell.angle_alpha   90.00
_cell.angle_beta   90.00
_cell.angle_gamma   90.00
#
_symmetry.space_group_name_H-M   'P 1'
#
loop_
_entity.id
_entity.type
_entity.pdbx_description
1 polymer ?
#
loop_
_entity_poly.entity_id
_entity_poly.type
_entity_poly.pdbx_seq_one_letter_code
_entity_poly.pdbx_strand_id
1 'polypeptide(L)'
;GGLTDAAAQAMKEQNIDFEIKPVVCDGIEACRMALLKLNKGILDGNFIEGMACIGGCIGGAGCLTHGEKNKAEVDKYGREAHEKNISDAISLLK
;
A
#
# COMPACT_ATOMS: atom_id res chain seq x y z
N GLY A 1 1.47 -2.93 -3.71
CA GLY A 1 1.83 -2.39 -2.39
C GLY A 1 0.57 -2.37 -1.55
N GLY A 2 0.65 -2.33 -0.22
CA GLY A 2 -0.54 -2.53 0.62
C GLY A 2 -1.70 -1.57 0.27
N LEU A 3 -1.40 -0.29 -0.03
CA LEU A 3 -2.44 0.67 -0.42
C LEU A 3 -2.89 0.46 -1.87
N THR A 4 -1.98 0.18 -2.79
CA THR A 4 -2.31 -0.11 -4.19
C THR A 4 -3.25 -1.31 -4.28
N ASP A 5 -2.97 -2.37 -3.54
CA ASP A 5 -3.74 -3.61 -3.58
C ASP A 5 -5.15 -3.37 -3.01
N ALA A 6 -5.27 -2.56 -1.95
CA ALA A 6 -6.54 -2.12 -1.41
C ALA A 6 -7.33 -1.24 -2.40
N ALA A 7 -6.67 -0.31 -3.09
CA ALA A 7 -7.30 0.52 -4.10
C ALA A 7 -7.81 -0.33 -5.28
N ALA A 8 -7.02 -1.29 -5.75
CA ALA A 8 -7.41 -2.22 -6.82
C ALA A 8 -8.62 -3.07 -6.41
N GLN A 9 -8.63 -3.57 -5.17
CA GLN A 9 -9.78 -4.31 -4.63
C GLN A 9 -11.04 -3.43 -4.55
N ALA A 10 -10.92 -2.16 -4.15
CA ALA A 10 -12.04 -1.23 -4.11
C ALA A 10 -12.63 -0.96 -5.49
N MET A 11 -11.78 -0.73 -6.51
CA MET A 11 -12.23 -0.54 -7.89
C MET A 11 -12.97 -1.78 -8.42
N LYS A 12 -12.47 -2.97 -8.09
CA LYS A 12 -13.09 -4.25 -8.44
C LYS A 12 -14.47 -4.43 -7.78
N GLU A 13 -14.59 -4.14 -6.50
CA GLU A 13 -15.87 -4.25 -5.77
C GLU A 13 -16.91 -3.21 -6.25
N GLN A 14 -16.46 -2.03 -6.68
CA GLN A 14 -17.33 -0.96 -7.17
C GLN A 14 -17.62 -1.04 -8.68
N ASN A 15 -17.10 -2.05 -9.39
CA ASN A 15 -17.20 -2.20 -10.85
C ASN A 15 -16.73 -0.95 -11.64
N ILE A 16 -15.65 -0.32 -11.19
CA ILE A 16 -15.05 0.82 -11.87
C ILE A 16 -14.00 0.29 -12.86
N ASP A 17 -14.19 0.58 -14.15
CA ASP A 17 -13.23 0.25 -15.21
C ASP A 17 -12.09 1.28 -15.25
N PHE A 18 -11.13 1.10 -14.33
CA PHE A 18 -9.95 1.94 -14.22
C PHE A 18 -8.70 1.09 -14.02
N GLU A 19 -7.80 1.09 -15.00
CA GLU A 19 -6.51 0.39 -14.91
C GLU A 19 -5.55 1.16 -14.01
N ILE A 20 -5.24 0.64 -12.82
CA ILE A 20 -4.25 1.23 -11.93
C ILE A 20 -2.84 0.85 -12.43
N LYS A 21 -2.03 1.86 -12.74
CA LYS A 21 -0.60 1.77 -13.06
C LYS A 21 0.20 2.36 -11.89
N PRO A 22 0.51 1.55 -10.88
CA PRO A 22 1.04 2.05 -9.62
C PRO A 22 2.54 2.33 -9.69
N VAL A 23 2.95 3.44 -9.08
CA VAL A 23 4.34 3.77 -8.76
C VAL A 23 4.50 3.66 -7.24
N VAL A 24 5.10 2.57 -6.80
CA VAL A 24 5.33 2.30 -5.37
C VAL A 24 6.68 2.89 -4.96
N CYS A 25 6.67 3.72 -3.92
CA CYS A 25 7.84 4.42 -3.40
C CYS A 25 8.09 4.01 -1.94
N ASP A 26 9.32 3.62 -1.64
CA ASP A 26 9.74 3.21 -0.30
C ASP A 26 10.81 4.17 0.24
N GLY A 27 10.48 4.89 1.31
CA GLY A 27 11.30 5.96 1.86
C GLY A 27 11.02 7.35 1.25
N ILE A 28 11.25 8.39 2.05
CA ILE A 28 10.94 9.78 1.69
C ILE A 28 11.65 10.27 0.43
N GLU A 29 12.88 9.81 0.17
CA GLU A 29 13.63 10.19 -1.03
C GLU A 29 13.01 9.59 -2.30
N ALA A 30 12.54 8.33 -2.24
CA ALA A 30 11.84 7.71 -3.36
C ALA A 30 10.52 8.43 -3.66
N CYS A 31 9.77 8.79 -2.62
CA CYS A 31 8.55 9.59 -2.74
C CYS A 31 8.83 10.94 -3.40
N ARG A 32 9.89 11.64 -2.96
CA ARG A 32 10.31 12.91 -3.55
C ARG A 32 10.64 12.76 -5.04
N MET A 33 11.37 11.71 -5.40
CA MET A 33 11.71 11.45 -6.80
C MET A 33 10.50 11.16 -7.67
N ALA A 34 9.51 10.40 -7.17
CA ALA A 34 8.26 10.17 -7.88
C ALA A 34 7.47 11.47 -8.09
N LEU A 35 7.35 12.30 -7.06
CA LEU A 35 6.70 13.61 -7.17
C LEU A 35 7.42 14.56 -8.13
N LEU A 36 8.76 14.52 -8.17
CA LEU A 36 9.54 15.29 -9.14
C LEU A 36 9.32 14.80 -10.58
N LYS A 37 9.26 13.47 -10.80
CA LYS A 37 8.92 12.89 -12.11
C LYS A 37 7.51 13.28 -12.54
N LEU A 38 6.55 13.28 -11.61
CA LEU A 38 5.18 13.72 -11.86
C LEU A 38 5.14 15.19 -12.27
N ASN A 39 5.81 16.07 -11.51
CA ASN A 39 5.87 17.49 -11.81
C ASN A 39 6.50 17.76 -13.20
N LYS A 40 7.50 16.96 -13.59
CA LYS A 40 8.12 17.04 -14.92
C LYS A 40 7.29 16.38 -16.05
N GLY A 41 6.16 15.75 -15.74
CA GLY A 41 5.32 15.05 -16.72
C GLY A 41 5.94 13.78 -17.30
N ILE A 42 6.94 13.20 -16.62
CA ILE A 42 7.67 11.99 -17.08
C ILE A 42 7.40 10.77 -16.20
N LEU A 43 6.45 10.86 -15.28
CA LEU A 43 6.07 9.73 -14.44
C LEU A 43 5.33 8.70 -15.30
N ASP A 44 5.83 7.46 -15.29
CA ASP A 44 5.21 6.34 -15.95
C ASP A 44 4.26 5.61 -14.98
N GLY A 45 3.09 6.21 -14.74
CA GLY A 45 2.05 5.66 -13.87
C GLY A 45 0.96 6.67 -13.54
N ASN A 46 -0.17 6.18 -13.04
CA ASN A 46 -1.36 7.01 -12.72
C ASN A 46 -1.75 6.98 -11.23
N PHE A 47 -1.04 6.21 -10.42
CA PHE A 47 -1.27 6.10 -8.99
C PHE A 47 0.07 6.04 -8.25
N ILE A 48 0.31 6.94 -7.29
CA ILE A 48 1.54 6.93 -6.49
C ILE A 48 1.19 6.41 -5.09
N GLU A 49 1.78 5.28 -4.71
CA GLU A 49 1.81 4.81 -3.33
C GLU A 49 3.17 5.17 -2.74
N GLY A 50 3.20 5.98 -1.68
CA GLY A 50 4.45 6.42 -1.08
C GLY A 50 4.49 6.22 0.43
N MET A 51 5.56 5.59 0.91
CA MET A 51 5.84 5.41 2.33
C MET A 51 7.01 6.30 2.74
N ALA A 52 6.86 7.08 3.82
CA ALA A 52 7.95 7.92 4.32
C ALA A 52 9.09 7.10 4.95
N CYS A 53 8.75 5.99 5.61
CA CYS A 53 9.70 5.06 6.21
C CYS A 53 10.09 3.99 5.20
N ILE A 54 11.37 3.59 5.22
CA ILE A 54 11.87 2.45 4.45
C ILE A 54 11.27 1.17 5.05
N GLY A 55 10.75 0.28 4.22
CA GLY A 55 10.00 -0.91 4.64
C GLY A 55 8.56 -0.63 5.06
N GLY A 56 8.03 0.56 4.76
CA GLY A 56 6.65 0.94 5.08
C GLY A 56 6.37 1.10 6.57
N CYS A 57 5.10 0.98 6.97
CA CYS A 57 4.66 1.20 8.36
C CYS A 57 5.39 0.32 9.38
N ILE A 58 5.77 -0.90 9.00
CA ILE A 58 6.49 -1.85 9.87
C ILE A 58 7.93 -1.37 10.15
N GLY A 59 8.53 -0.62 9.21
CA GLY A 59 9.88 -0.06 9.36
C GLY A 59 9.92 1.34 10.00
N GLY A 60 8.80 1.82 10.56
CA GLY A 60 8.72 3.15 11.15
C GLY A 60 9.49 3.31 12.46
N ALA A 61 9.73 4.55 12.88
CA ALA A 61 10.49 4.89 14.08
C ALA A 61 9.91 4.34 15.41
N GLY A 62 8.63 3.96 15.40
CA GLY A 62 7.97 3.29 16.53
C GLY A 62 8.18 1.77 16.56
N CYS A 63 8.93 1.20 15.62
CA CYS A 63 9.13 -0.24 15.55
C CYS A 63 10.12 -0.71 16.64
N LEU A 64 9.68 -1.64 17.46
CA LEU A 64 10.47 -2.18 18.58
C LEU A 64 11.65 -3.05 18.10
N THR A 65 11.56 -3.60 16.88
CA THR A 65 12.58 -4.50 16.32
C THR A 65 12.73 -4.24 14.81
N HIS A 66 13.92 -3.91 14.34
CA HIS A 66 14.16 -3.56 12.94
C HIS A 66 14.70 -4.76 12.16
N GLY A 67 13.84 -5.75 11.84
CA GLY A 67 14.26 -6.96 11.13
C GLY A 67 13.21 -7.53 10.16
N GLU A 68 13.68 -8.21 9.11
CA GLU A 68 12.83 -8.83 8.07
C GLU A 68 11.84 -9.85 8.62
N LYS A 69 12.17 -10.49 9.75
CA LYS A 69 11.30 -11.44 10.45
C LYS A 69 9.94 -10.84 10.83
N ASN A 70 9.87 -9.53 11.11
CA ASN A 70 8.62 -8.88 11.48
C ASN A 70 7.63 -8.81 10.33
N LYS A 71 8.11 -8.60 9.09
CA LYS A 71 7.23 -8.52 7.94
C LYS A 71 6.51 -9.84 7.70
N ALA A 72 7.26 -10.95 7.73
CA ALA A 72 6.69 -12.28 7.52
C ALA A 72 5.67 -12.67 8.61
N GLU A 73 5.93 -12.33 9.87
CA GLU A 73 4.99 -12.58 10.97
C GLU A 73 3.74 -11.70 10.88
N VAL A 74 3.90 -10.42 10.53
CA VAL A 74 2.75 -9.52 10.30
C VAL A 74 1.91 -10.01 9.10
N ASP A 75 2.56 -10.43 8.00
CA ASP A 75 1.86 -10.99 6.84
C ASP A 75 1.15 -12.31 7.19
N LYS A 76 1.76 -13.13 8.05
CA LYS A 76 1.15 -14.38 8.54
C LYS A 76 -0.09 -14.09 9.39
N TYR A 77 0.04 -13.20 10.36
CA TYR A 77 -1.10 -12.76 11.18
C TYR A 77 -2.20 -12.13 10.33
N GLY A 78 -1.85 -11.29 9.35
CA GLY A 78 -2.82 -10.72 8.41
C GLY A 78 -3.59 -11.77 7.61
N ARG A 79 -2.99 -12.94 7.32
CA ARG A 79 -3.68 -14.06 6.66
C ARG A 79 -4.67 -14.80 7.56
N GLU A 80 -4.55 -14.68 8.88
CA GLU A 80 -5.48 -15.27 9.84
C GLU A 80 -6.83 -14.53 9.90
N ALA A 81 -6.91 -13.31 9.35
CA ALA A 81 -8.16 -12.57 9.23
C ALA A 81 -9.21 -13.38 8.45
N HIS A 82 -10.44 -13.46 8.97
CA HIS A 82 -11.53 -14.22 8.36
C HIS A 82 -12.08 -13.50 7.13
N GLU A 83 -11.98 -12.18 7.12
CA GLU A 83 -12.51 -11.26 6.14
C GLU A 83 -11.44 -11.01 5.08
N LYS A 84 -11.78 -11.25 3.81
CA LYS A 84 -10.82 -11.18 2.70
C LYS A 84 -11.08 -10.02 1.74
N ASN A 85 -12.21 -9.34 1.87
CA ASN A 85 -12.63 -8.24 1.00
C ASN A 85 -13.25 -7.10 1.83
N ILE A 86 -13.45 -5.94 1.20
CA ILE A 86 -13.85 -4.71 1.89
C ILE A 86 -15.29 -4.83 2.39
N SER A 87 -16.16 -5.41 1.57
CA SER A 87 -17.57 -5.63 1.88
C SER A 87 -17.78 -6.52 3.11
N ASP A 88 -17.01 -7.60 3.25
CA ASP A 88 -17.06 -8.51 4.41
C ASP A 88 -16.60 -7.80 5.68
N ALA A 89 -15.52 -7.01 5.59
CA ALA A 89 -14.97 -6.27 6.72
C ALA A 89 -15.95 -5.21 7.26
N ILE A 90 -16.68 -4.51 6.38
CA ILE A 90 -17.65 -3.48 6.78
C ILE A 90 -18.95 -4.10 7.33
N SER A 91 -19.31 -5.31 6.91
CA SER A 91 -20.56 -5.97 7.33
C SER A 91 -20.61 -6.28 8.84
N LEU A 92 -19.46 -6.34 9.52
CA LEU A 92 -19.37 -6.53 10.97
C LEU A 92 -19.65 -5.25 11.78
N LEU A 93 -19.63 -4.08 11.13
CA LEU A 93 -19.87 -2.78 11.76
C LEU A 93 -21.35 -2.34 11.69
N LYS A 94 -22.22 -3.15 11.11
CA LYS A 94 -23.67 -2.94 11.00
C LYS A 94 -24.42 -3.80 12.00
#